data_AF-A0A943KWU7-F1
#
_entry.id   AF-A0A943KWU7-F1
#
_cell.length_a   1.000
_cell.length_b   1.000
_cell.length_c   1.000
_cell.angle_alpha   90.00
_cell.angle_beta   90.00
_cell.angle_gamma   90.00
#
_symmetry.space_group_name_H-M   'P 1'
#
loop_
_entity.id
_entity.type
_entity.pdbx_description
1 polymer ?
#
loop_
_entity_poly.entity_id
_entity_poly.type
_entity_poly.pdbx_seq_one_letter_code
_entity_poly.pdbx_strand_id
1 'polypeptide(L)' 'MEWNDKLFLSDDEIKILSIYLAYGVGIGVLIGLFLDNIQLCFALGGVMSVVVSLIKIYINKIRKSNRVNINKL' A
#
# COMPACT_ATOMS: atom_id res chain seq x y z
N MET A 1 21.24 10.95 -13.08
CA MET A 1 19.92 10.99 -12.41
C MET A 1 19.72 9.62 -11.75
N GLU A 2 20.14 9.47 -10.50
CA GLU A 2 20.28 8.15 -9.82
C GLU A 2 19.36 8.00 -8.59
N TRP A 3 18.46 8.96 -8.38
CA TRP A 3 17.60 9.05 -7.19
C TRP A 3 16.18 8.49 -7.38
N ASN A 4 15.78 8.20 -8.62
CA ASN A 4 14.38 7.87 -8.92
C ASN A 4 14.03 6.40 -8.61
N ASP A 5 15.00 5.48 -8.74
CA ASP A 5 14.76 4.03 -8.60
C ASP A 5 14.61 3.55 -7.15
N LYS A 6 14.92 4.40 -6.16
CA LYS A 6 14.75 4.05 -4.73
C LYS A 6 13.44 4.55 -4.14
N LEU A 7 12.82 5.55 -4.76
CA LEU A 7 11.51 6.09 -4.36
C LEU A 7 10.36 5.42 -5.12
N PHE A 8 10.61 5.01 -6.37
CA PHE A 8 9.66 4.20 -7.10
C PHE A 8 9.72 2.76 -6.58
N LEU A 9 8.63 2.38 -5.91
CA LEU A 9 8.25 0.99 -5.70
C LEU A 9 8.36 0.22 -7.03
N SER A 10 8.75 -1.05 -6.98
CA SER A 10 8.81 -1.88 -8.19
C SER A 10 7.42 -1.94 -8.85
N ASP A 11 7.32 -2.17 -10.15
CA ASP A 11 6.02 -2.23 -10.86
C ASP A 11 4.98 -3.14 -10.17
N ASP A 12 5.43 -4.27 -9.63
CA ASP A 12 4.60 -5.19 -8.84
C ASP A 12 4.06 -4.54 -7.55
N GLU A 13 4.90 -3.79 -6.84
CA GLU A 13 4.56 -3.12 -5.60
C GLU A 13 3.63 -1.92 -5.86
N ILE A 14 3.83 -1.18 -6.96
CA ILE A 14 2.92 -0.12 -7.43
C ILE A 14 1.56 -0.71 -7.78
N LYS A 15 1.53 -1.85 -8.45
CA LYS A 15 0.27 -2.54 -8.79
C LYS A 15 -0.47 -2.99 -7.54
N ILE A 16 0.23 -3.56 -6.56
CA ILE A 16 -0.34 -3.92 -5.25
C ILE A 16 -0.89 -2.67 -4.56
N LEU A 17 -0.08 -1.61 -4.43
CA LEU A 17 -0.50 -0.35 -3.82
C LEU A 17 -1.78 0.20 -4.49
N SER A 18 -1.81 0.22 -5.81
CA SER A 18 -2.94 0.73 -6.60
C SER A 18 -4.22 -0.08 -6.39
N ILE A 19 -4.12 -1.42 -6.33
CA ILE A 19 -5.27 -2.29 -6.05
C ILE A 19 -5.82 -2.03 -4.65
N TYR A 20 -4.93 -1.97 -3.64
CA TYR A 20 -5.32 -1.68 -2.26
C TYR A 20 -5.93 -0.29 -2.13
N LEU A 21 -5.40 0.69 -2.85
CA LEU A 21 -5.89 2.06 -2.85
C LEU A 21 -7.28 2.16 -3.49
N ALA A 22 -7.48 1.55 -4.66
CA ALA A 22 -8.79 1.48 -5.29
C ALA A 22 -9.85 0.81 -4.39
N TYR A 23 -9.48 -0.28 -3.72
CA TYR A 23 -10.36 -0.95 -2.75
C TYR A 23 -10.65 -0.09 -1.52
N GLY A 24 -9.61 0.48 -0.90
CA GLY A 24 -9.75 1.27 0.33
C GLY A 24 -10.52 2.57 0.13
N VAL A 25 -10.25 3.26 -0.99
CA VAL A 25 -11.01 4.44 -1.40
C VAL A 25 -12.43 4.07 -1.80
N GLY A 26 -12.62 3.01 -2.59
CA GLY A 26 -13.95 2.57 -3.03
C GLY A 26 -14.85 2.22 -1.84
N ILE A 27 -14.34 1.46 -0.87
CA ILE A 27 -15.06 1.12 0.37
C ILE A 27 -15.24 2.38 1.23
N GLY A 28 -14.22 3.24 1.35
CA GLY A 28 -14.29 4.48 2.12
C GLY A 28 -15.37 5.44 1.61
N VAL A 29 -15.52 5.58 0.29
CA VAL A 29 -16.59 6.37 -0.33
C VAL A 29 -17.95 5.72 -0.10
N LEU A 30 -18.06 4.39 -0.26
CA LEU A 30 -19.31 3.67 -0.05
C LEU A 30 -19.81 3.85 1.39
N ILE A 31 -18.93 3.71 2.38
CA ILE A 31 -19.25 3.93 3.81
C ILE A 31 -19.54 5.42 4.07
N GLY A 32 -18.77 6.32 3.47
CA GLY A 32 -18.96 7.76 3.59
C GLY A 32 -20.30 8.25 3.07
N LEU A 33 -20.87 7.56 2.08
CA LEU A 33 -22.21 7.81 1.56
C LEU A 33 -23.29 7.55 2.63
N PHE A 34 -23.13 6.50 3.45
CA PHE A 34 -24.07 6.17 4.53
C PHE A 34 -23.91 7.07 5.77
N LEU A 35 -22.72 7.63 5.99
CA LEU A 35 -22.40 8.51 7.12
C LEU A 35 -22.57 10.00 6.80
N ASP A 36 -23.05 10.34 5.60
CA ASP A 36 -23.22 11.69 5.07
C ASP A 36 -21.93 12.55 5.12
N ASN A 37 -20.78 11.88 5.18
CA ASN A 37 -19.45 12.49 5.39
C ASN A 37 -18.42 11.85 4.46
N ILE A 38 -18.70 11.93 3.16
CA ILE A 38 -17.93 11.27 2.10
C ILE A 38 -16.46 11.71 2.10
N GLN A 39 -16.17 12.99 2.29
CA GLN A 39 -14.80 13.53 2.26
C GLN A 39 -13.91 12.93 3.36
N LEU A 40 -14.45 12.81 4.58
CA LEU A 40 -13.71 12.26 5.72
C LEU A 40 -13.43 10.77 5.50
N CYS A 41 -14.43 9.99 5.10
CA CYS A 41 -14.25 8.55 4.86
C CYS A 41 -13.40 8.26 3.61
N PHE A 42 -13.44 9.10 2.57
CA PHE A 42 -12.53 9.02 1.42
C PHE A 42 -11.08 9.22 1.86
N ALA A 43 -10.81 10.29 2.62
CA ALA A 43 -9.46 10.57 3.11
C ALA A 43 -8.97 9.45 4.03
N LEU A 44 -9.82 8.97 4.93
CA LEU A 44 -9.48 7.88 5.85
C LEU A 44 -9.21 6.57 5.09
N GLY A 45 -10.06 6.21 4.11
CA GLY A 45 -9.89 5.02 3.28
C GLY A 45 -8.63 5.07 2.41
N GLY A 46 -8.32 6.24 1.84
CA GLY A 46 -7.10 6.48 1.09
C GLY A 46 -5.84 6.36 1.94
N VAL A 47 -5.79 7.04 3.10
CA VAL A 47 -4.62 6.97 3.99
C VAL A 47 -4.45 5.56 4.56
N MET A 48 -5.54 4.91 5.00
CA MET A 48 -5.47 3.56 5.58
C MET A 48 -4.94 2.53 4.57
N SER A 49 -5.38 2.60 3.32
CA SER A 49 -4.92 1.68 2.26
C SER A 49 -3.44 1.88 1.92
N VAL A 50 -2.97 3.13 1.87
CA VAL A 50 -1.55 3.44 1.66
C VAL A 50 -0.69 2.91 2.81
N VAL A 51 -1.09 3.16 4.06
CA VAL A 51 -0.37 2.70 5.25
C VAL A 51 -0.28 1.17 5.28
N VAL A 52 -1.39 0.47 5.04
CA VAL A 52 -1.41 -1.00 5.03
C VAL A 52 -0.51 -1.56 3.94
N SER A 53 -0.54 -1.01 2.73
CA SER A 53 0.35 -1.44 1.63
C SER A 53 1.82 -1.23 1.98
N LEU A 54 2.19 -0.05 2.50
CA LEU A 54 3.56 0.25 2.93
C LEU A 54 4.06 -0.72 3.99
N ILE A 55 3.24 -1.01 5.01
CA ILE A 55 3.56 -1.99 6.05
C ILE A 55 3.78 -3.37 5.43
N LYS A 56 2.89 -3.80 4.52
CA LYS A 56 3.00 -5.11 3.85
C LYS A 56 4.28 -5.22 3.04
N ILE A 57 4.60 -4.19 2.27
CA ILE A 57 5.83 -4.10 1.46
C ILE A 57 7.06 -4.16 2.36
N TYR A 58 7.06 -3.39 3.45
CA TYR A 58 8.17 -3.36 4.41
C TYR A 58 8.39 -4.73 5.07
N ILE A 59 7.32 -5.38 5.55
CA ILE A 59 7.38 -6.74 6.11
C ILE A 59 7.89 -7.73 5.06
N ASN A 60 7.38 -7.66 3.82
CA ASN A 60 7.78 -8.57 2.76
C ASN A 60 9.26 -8.38 2.38
N LYS A 61 9.76 -7.14 2.40
CA LYS A 61 11.17 -6.79 2.16
C LYS A 61 12.08 -7.39 3.24
N ILE A 62 11.70 -7.27 4.52
CA ILE A 62 12.42 -7.90 5.64
C ILE A 62 12.42 -9.43 5.50
N ARG A 63 11.27 -10.02 5.20
CA ARG A 63 11.12 -11.49 5.08
C ARG A 63 11.88 -12.06 3.88
N LYS A 64 11.92 -11.32 2.76
CA LYS A 64 12.71 -11.67 1.57
C LYS A 64 14.21 -11.60 1.88
N SER A 65 14.65 -10.60 2.65
CA SER A 65 16.04 -10.50 3.13
C SER A 65 16.46 -11.71 4.00
N ASN A 66 15.56 -12.18 4.88
CA ASN A 66 15.84 -13.38 5.69
C ASN A 66 15.87 -14.68 4.88
N ARG A 67 15.05 -14.84 3.82
CA ARG A 67 15.10 -16.03 2.96
C ARG A 67 16.36 -16.11 2.09
N VAL A 68 16.91 -14.97 1.65
CA VAL A 68 18.16 -14.96 0.88
C VAL A 68 19.36 -15.39 1.75
N ASN A 69 19.33 -15.13 3.05
CA ASN A 69 20.38 -15.54 3.97
C ASN A 69 20.35 -17.06 4.25
N ILE A 70 19.16 -17.67 4.32
CA ILE A 70 18.99 -19.12 4.56
C ILE A 70 19.38 -19.96 3.34
N ASN A 71 19.07 -19.53 2.11
CA ASN A 71 19.45 -20.27 0.89
C ASN A 71 20.95 -20.15 0.52
N LYS A 72 21.73 -19.42 1.32
CA LYS A 72 23.17 -19.23 1.14
C LYS A 72 24.02 -20.03 2.15
N LEU A 73 23.37 -20.72 3.10
CA LEU A 73 23.93 -21.73 3.99
C LEU A 73 23.73 -23.12 3.38
#